data_AF-A0AA42ZT51-F1
#
_entry.id   AF-A0AA42ZT51-F1
#
_cell.length_a   1.000
_cell.length_b   1.000
_cell.length_c   1.000
_cell.angle_alpha   90.00
_cell.angle_beta   90.00
_cell.angle_gamma   90.00
#
_symmetry.space_group_name_H-M   'P 1'
#
loop_
_entity.id
_entity.type
_entity.pdbx_description
1 polymer ?
#
loop_
_entity_poly.entity_id
_entity_poly.type
_entity_poly.pdbx_seq_one_letter_code
_entity_poly.pdbx_strand_id
1 'polypeptide(L)'
;MNLSDLANVVEIFGGLAIITGIVFGLVQLRQHRQQVRSTAIMELARSFEDREFTEAYRLIAELNDGLTADEFNALGDEYVSAALRVSFKFETIGVLIHKQVVPMDAMSDLVGGAAILIWGKLKNWVQETRNSQNHQLLFEWFQWLVERLEARGEDTRDPAYQAYRDWREPG
;
A
#
# COMPACT_ATOMS: atom_id res chain seq x y z
N MET A 1 41.88 -31.58 36.29
CA MET A 1 40.56 -31.08 35.84
C MET A 1 39.53 -31.88 36.61
N ASN A 2 38.87 -31.26 37.58
CA ASN A 2 37.90 -31.94 38.45
C ASN A 2 36.49 -31.87 37.83
N LEU A 3 35.59 -32.76 38.28
CA LEU A 3 34.21 -32.84 37.79
C LEU A 3 33.46 -31.50 37.88
N SER A 4 33.78 -30.70 38.89
CA SER A 4 33.24 -29.34 39.12
C SER A 4 33.69 -28.33 38.06
N ASP A 5 34.93 -28.42 37.56
CA ASP A 5 35.43 -27.54 36.49
C ASP A 5 34.67 -27.83 35.18
N LEU A 6 34.41 -29.11 34.91
CA LEU A 6 33.61 -29.59 33.78
C LEU A 6 32.16 -29.11 33.85
N ALA A 7 31.54 -29.17 35.03
CA ALA A 7 30.17 -28.71 35.25
C ALA A 7 30.02 -27.20 34.99
N ASN A 8 30.94 -26.38 35.52
CA ASN A 8 30.94 -24.94 35.31
C ASN A 8 31.10 -24.56 33.83
N VAL A 9 31.98 -25.26 33.11
CA VAL A 9 32.17 -25.06 31.67
C VAL A 9 30.89 -25.38 30.90
N VAL A 10 30.26 -26.53 31.18
CA VAL A 10 29.00 -26.94 30.54
C VAL A 10 27.87 -25.95 30.85
N GLU A 11 27.77 -25.44 32.07
CA GLU A 11 26.76 -24.46 32.47
C GLU A 11 26.92 -23.13 31.72
N ILE A 12 28.15 -22.64 31.59
CA ILE A 12 28.46 -21.43 30.81
C ILE A 12 28.10 -21.64 29.33
N PHE A 13 28.47 -22.79 28.75
CA PHE A 13 28.10 -23.13 27.38
C PHE A 13 26.59 -23.26 27.19
N GLY A 14 25.88 -23.83 28.18
CA GLY A 14 24.42 -23.92 28.18
C GLY A 14 23.76 -22.54 28.20
N GLY A 15 24.22 -21.65 29.08
CA GLY A 15 23.76 -20.26 29.12
C GLY A 15 24.02 -19.51 27.80
N LEU A 16 25.23 -19.65 27.24
CA LEU A 16 25.59 -19.06 25.94
C LEU A 16 24.72 -19.60 24.80
N ALA A 17 24.41 -20.90 24.80
CA ALA A 17 23.56 -21.51 23.77
C ALA A 17 22.13 -20.95 23.83
N ILE A 18 21.57 -20.77 25.03
CA ILE A 18 20.24 -20.17 25.21
C ILE A 18 20.22 -18.73 24.70
N ILE A 19 21.19 -17.91 25.10
CA ILE A 19 21.31 -16.51 24.65
C ILE A 19 21.44 -16.44 23.14
N THR A 20 22.29 -17.28 22.54
CA THR A 20 22.48 -17.35 21.08
C THR A 20 21.19 -17.74 20.37
N GLY A 21 20.47 -18.73 20.90
CA GLY A 21 19.16 -19.15 20.37
C GLY A 21 18.12 -18.03 20.39
N ILE A 22 18.06 -17.25 21.47
CA ILE A 22 17.16 -16.09 21.58
C ILE A 22 17.53 -15.02 20.55
N VAL A 23 18.82 -14.64 20.46
CA VAL A 23 19.30 -13.64 19.49
C VAL A 23 18.97 -14.09 18.07
N PHE A 24 19.25 -15.35 17.73
CA PHE A 24 18.96 -15.90 16.42
C PHE A 24 17.45 -15.94 16.12
N GLY A 25 16.63 -16.31 17.11
CA GLY A 25 15.16 -16.26 17.00
C GLY A 25 14.63 -14.85 16.73
N LEU A 26 15.16 -13.83 17.42
CA LEU A 26 14.80 -12.43 17.19
C LEU A 26 15.21 -11.93 15.80
N VAL A 27 16.41 -12.31 15.32
CA VAL A 27 16.89 -11.99 13.98
C VAL A 27 15.99 -12.63 12.92
N GLN A 28 15.67 -13.92 13.06
CA GLN A 28 14.77 -14.62 12.15
C GLN A 28 13.38 -14.00 12.10
N LEU A 29 12.82 -13.60 13.25
CA LEU A 29 11.51 -12.95 13.29
C LEU A 29 11.51 -11.61 12.55
N ARG A 30 12.59 -10.83 12.68
CA ARG A 30 12.76 -9.57 11.93
C ARG A 30 12.88 -9.83 10.42
N GLN A 31 13.70 -10.80 10.02
CA GLN A 31 13.87 -11.18 8.62
C GLN A 31 12.56 -11.68 7.99
N HIS A 32 11.82 -12.53 8.69
CA HIS A 32 10.52 -13.03 8.22
C HIS A 32 9.52 -11.89 8.01
N ARG A 33 9.42 -10.93 8.94
CA ARG A 33 8.57 -9.74 8.78
C ARG A 33 8.96 -8.92 7.56
N GLN A 34 10.26 -8.74 7.33
CA GLN A 34 10.77 -8.02 6.16
C GLN A 34 10.42 -8.75 4.85
N GLN A 35 10.57 -10.07 4.81
CA GLN A 35 10.21 -10.88 3.65
C GLN A 35 8.72 -10.80 3.32
N VAL A 36 7.85 -10.93 4.33
CA VAL A 36 6.38 -10.80 4.14
C VAL A 36 6.04 -9.44 3.54
N ARG A 37 6.62 -8.36 4.05
CA ARG A 37 6.43 -7.01 3.53
C ARG A 37 6.91 -6.87 2.08
N SER A 38 8.13 -7.34 1.76
CA SER A 38 8.67 -7.28 0.40
C SER A 38 7.82 -8.05 -0.60
N THR A 39 7.33 -9.23 -0.21
CA THR A 39 6.44 -10.04 -1.05
C THR A 39 5.10 -9.34 -1.28
N ALA A 40 4.49 -8.75 -0.25
CA ALA A 40 3.25 -8.00 -0.39
C ALA A 40 3.39 -6.78 -1.32
N ILE A 41 4.49 -6.02 -1.19
CA ILE A 41 4.77 -4.88 -2.07
C ILE A 41 4.92 -5.34 -3.53
N MET A 42 5.68 -6.41 -3.76
CA MET A 42 5.91 -6.94 -5.11
C MET A 42 4.61 -7.47 -5.75
N GLU A 43 3.77 -8.15 -4.98
CA GLU A 43 2.48 -8.64 -5.46
C GLU A 43 1.53 -7.49 -5.79
N LEU A 44 1.48 -6.45 -4.94
CA LEU A 44 0.73 -5.24 -5.25
C LEU A 44 1.24 -4.58 -6.53
N ALA A 45 2.56 -4.42 -6.69
CA ALA A 45 3.18 -3.85 -7.89
C ALA A 45 2.79 -4.62 -9.15
N ARG A 46 2.89 -5.95 -9.14
CA ARG A 46 2.43 -6.80 -10.26
C ARG A 46 0.95 -6.63 -10.56
N SER A 47 0.13 -6.43 -9.53
CA SER A 47 -1.30 -6.21 -9.75
C SER A 47 -1.55 -4.95 -10.61
N PHE A 48 -0.70 -3.92 -10.56
CA PHE A 48 -0.84 -2.71 -11.37
C PHE A 48 -0.51 -2.94 -12.85
N GLU A 49 0.23 -4.00 -13.17
CA GLU A 49 0.56 -4.39 -14.54
C GLU A 49 -0.61 -5.14 -15.22
N ASP A 50 -1.65 -5.49 -14.47
CA ASP A 50 -2.83 -6.14 -15.01
C ASP A 50 -3.52 -5.29 -16.08
N ARG A 51 -3.84 -5.91 -17.22
CA ARG A 51 -4.45 -5.23 -18.36
C ARG A 51 -5.84 -4.70 -18.02
N GLU A 52 -6.64 -5.47 -17.31
CA GLU A 52 -8.00 -5.06 -16.94
C GLU A 52 -7.96 -3.84 -16.00
N PHE A 53 -6.98 -3.78 -15.11
CA PHE A 53 -6.75 -2.59 -14.31
C PHE A 53 -6.32 -1.39 -15.16
N THR A 54 -5.34 -1.56 -16.05
CA THR A 54 -4.80 -0.45 -16.85
C THR A 54 -5.86 0.14 -17.78
N GLU A 55 -6.70 -0.69 -18.38
CA GLU A 55 -7.83 -0.27 -19.21
C GLU A 55 -8.88 0.49 -18.39
N ALA A 56 -9.27 -0.04 -17.22
CA ALA A 56 -10.19 0.64 -16.31
C ALA A 56 -9.63 1.97 -15.79
N TYR A 57 -8.34 2.00 -15.43
CA TYR A 57 -7.65 3.21 -14.99
C TYR A 57 -7.70 4.28 -16.07
N ARG A 58 -7.36 3.92 -17.32
CA ARG A 58 -7.38 4.85 -18.44
C ARG A 58 -8.77 5.45 -18.67
N LEU A 59 -9.81 4.61 -18.68
CA LEU A 59 -11.20 5.05 -18.87
C LEU A 59 -11.62 6.10 -17.83
N ILE A 60 -11.27 5.88 -16.56
CA ILE A 60 -11.62 6.82 -15.49
C ILE A 60 -10.73 8.07 -15.49
N ALA A 61 -9.44 7.92 -15.78
CA ALA A 61 -8.50 9.03 -15.79
C ALA A 61 -8.80 10.08 -16.89
N GLU A 62 -9.38 9.64 -18.01
CA GLU A 62 -9.75 10.50 -19.14
C GLU A 62 -11.06 11.29 -18.90
N LEU A 63 -11.80 11.01 -17.81
CA LEU A 63 -13.03 11.73 -17.49
C LEU A 63 -12.79 13.19 -17.13
N ASN A 64 -13.80 14.04 -17.36
CA ASN A 64 -13.82 15.39 -16.83
C ASN A 64 -13.91 15.39 -15.30
N ASP A 65 -13.31 16.39 -14.67
CA ASP A 65 -13.43 16.56 -13.23
C ASP A 65 -14.84 16.97 -12.83
N GLY A 66 -15.29 16.51 -11.66
CA GLY A 66 -16.49 17.03 -11.02
C GLY A 66 -17.82 16.52 -11.58
N LEU A 67 -17.83 15.44 -12.37
CA LEU A 67 -19.05 14.76 -12.79
C LEU A 67 -19.95 14.43 -11.58
N THR A 68 -21.25 14.66 -11.72
CA THR A 68 -22.26 14.19 -10.77
C THR A 68 -22.46 12.67 -10.90
N ALA A 69 -23.10 12.02 -9.94
CA ALA A 69 -23.36 10.58 -10.06
C ALA A 69 -24.30 10.26 -11.23
N ASP A 70 -25.29 11.10 -11.51
CA ASP A 70 -26.22 10.89 -12.62
C ASP A 70 -25.50 11.00 -13.97
N GLU A 71 -24.64 12.02 -14.16
CA GLU A 71 -23.81 12.14 -15.36
C GLU A 71 -22.85 10.97 -15.50
N PHE A 72 -22.23 10.53 -14.40
CA PHE A 72 -21.33 9.38 -14.40
C PHE A 72 -22.05 8.09 -14.79
N ASN A 73 -23.22 7.82 -14.19
CA ASN A 73 -24.02 6.63 -14.48
C ASN A 73 -24.54 6.64 -15.93
N ALA A 74 -24.79 7.83 -16.51
CA ALA A 74 -25.19 7.98 -17.90
C ALA A 74 -24.08 7.62 -18.91
N LEU A 75 -22.81 7.53 -18.49
CA LEU A 75 -21.71 7.06 -19.34
C LEU A 75 -21.83 5.56 -19.67
N GLY A 76 -22.60 4.81 -18.89
CA GLY A 76 -22.90 3.40 -19.10
C GLY A 76 -22.14 2.45 -18.18
N ASP A 77 -22.57 1.18 -18.19
CA ASP A 77 -22.11 0.14 -17.26
C ASP A 77 -20.60 -0.12 -17.32
N GLU A 78 -19.97 0.11 -18.48
CA GLU A 78 -18.51 -0.02 -18.65
C GLU A 78 -17.75 0.93 -17.71
N TYR A 79 -18.19 2.17 -17.58
CA TYR A 79 -17.57 3.16 -16.70
C TYR A 79 -17.81 2.84 -15.23
N VAL A 80 -19.00 2.37 -14.88
CA VAL A 80 -19.32 1.91 -13.52
C VAL A 80 -18.43 0.72 -13.14
N SER A 81 -18.30 -0.26 -14.03
CA SER A 81 -17.41 -1.41 -13.83
C SER A 81 -15.94 -0.99 -13.68
N ALA A 82 -15.48 -0.06 -14.52
CA ALA A 82 -14.14 0.51 -14.42
C ALA A 82 -13.91 1.23 -13.09
N ALA A 83 -14.86 2.08 -12.65
CA ALA A 83 -14.80 2.80 -11.39
C ALA A 83 -14.74 1.86 -10.19
N LEU A 84 -15.59 0.82 -10.16
CA LEU A 84 -15.55 -0.19 -9.12
C LEU A 84 -14.18 -0.87 -9.06
N ARG A 85 -13.66 -1.29 -10.22
CA ARG A 85 -12.39 -2.01 -10.32
C ARG A 85 -11.20 -1.19 -9.81
N VAL A 86 -11.08 0.07 -10.24
CA VAL A 86 -9.98 0.94 -9.77
C VAL A 86 -10.15 1.27 -8.28
N SER A 87 -11.38 1.54 -7.84
CA SER A 87 -11.67 1.88 -6.46
C SER A 87 -11.38 0.72 -5.51
N PHE A 88 -11.76 -0.52 -5.85
CA PHE A 88 -11.45 -1.70 -5.04
C PHE A 88 -9.96 -1.96 -4.86
N LYS A 89 -9.15 -1.64 -5.89
CA LYS A 89 -7.70 -1.76 -5.78
C LYS A 89 -7.11 -0.74 -4.82
N PHE A 90 -7.48 0.53 -4.93
CA PHE A 90 -7.01 1.53 -3.98
C PHE A 90 -7.58 1.33 -2.57
N GLU A 91 -8.82 0.85 -2.44
CA GLU A 91 -9.42 0.39 -1.19
C GLU A 91 -8.55 -0.65 -0.50
N THR A 92 -8.15 -1.69 -1.25
CA THR A 92 -7.29 -2.76 -0.76
C THR A 92 -5.95 -2.23 -0.25
N ILE A 93 -5.37 -1.27 -0.96
CA ILE A 93 -4.10 -0.64 -0.54
C ILE A 93 -4.28 0.15 0.75
N GLY A 94 -5.35 0.94 0.86
CA GLY A 94 -5.69 1.66 2.09
C GLY A 94 -5.77 0.72 3.29
N VAL A 95 -6.47 -0.41 3.14
CA VAL A 95 -6.56 -1.45 4.18
C VAL A 95 -5.18 -2.04 4.51
N LEU A 96 -4.39 -2.42 3.52
CA LEU A 96 -3.08 -3.06 3.75
C LEU A 96 -2.08 -2.12 4.43
N ILE A 97 -2.12 -0.83 4.12
CA ILE A 97 -1.31 0.18 4.81
C ILE A 97 -1.80 0.36 6.24
N HIS A 98 -3.12 0.51 6.44
CA HIS A 98 -3.69 0.66 7.77
C HIS A 98 -3.36 -0.54 8.69
N LYS A 99 -3.35 -1.76 8.13
CA LYS A 99 -2.97 -3.00 8.84
C LYS A 99 -1.45 -3.20 8.94
N GLN A 100 -0.64 -2.23 8.52
CA GLN A 100 0.83 -2.27 8.57
C GLN A 100 1.45 -3.44 7.79
N VAL A 101 0.75 -3.97 6.77
CA VAL A 101 1.26 -5.03 5.89
C VAL A 101 2.27 -4.44 4.91
N VAL A 102 1.94 -3.27 4.35
CA VAL A 102 2.82 -2.49 3.47
C VAL A 102 3.00 -1.07 4.03
N PRO A 103 4.16 -0.45 3.85
CA PRO A 103 4.42 0.89 4.34
C PRO A 103 3.75 1.92 3.44
N MET A 104 3.31 3.05 4.02
CA MET A 104 2.79 4.17 3.25
C MET A 104 3.82 4.68 2.23
N ASP A 105 5.09 4.83 2.62
CA ASP A 105 6.14 5.38 1.75
C ASP A 105 6.32 4.59 0.45
N ALA A 106 6.38 3.26 0.53
CA ALA A 106 6.56 2.43 -0.67
C ALA A 106 5.33 2.50 -1.60
N MET A 107 4.14 2.64 -1.04
CA MET A 107 2.92 2.75 -1.84
C MET A 107 2.71 4.16 -2.40
N SER A 108 3.15 5.20 -1.69
CA SER A 108 3.14 6.59 -2.15
C SER A 108 3.91 6.72 -3.46
N ASP A 109 5.14 6.22 -3.48
CA ASP A 109 5.99 6.27 -4.68
C ASP A 109 5.46 5.40 -5.83
N LEU A 110 4.79 4.28 -5.52
CA LEU A 110 4.29 3.36 -6.53
C LEU A 110 2.97 3.83 -7.16
N VAL A 111 2.05 4.36 -6.35
CA VAL A 111 0.64 4.59 -6.78
C VAL A 111 0.03 5.88 -6.26
N GLY A 112 0.75 6.68 -5.48
CA GLY A 112 0.19 7.84 -4.76
C GLY A 112 -0.49 8.84 -5.69
N GLY A 113 0.22 9.31 -6.72
CA GLY A 113 -0.34 10.23 -7.72
C GLY A 113 -1.54 9.65 -8.48
N ALA A 114 -1.51 8.35 -8.80
CA ALA A 114 -2.61 7.66 -9.46
C ALA A 114 -3.86 7.56 -8.59
N ALA A 115 -3.69 7.28 -7.28
CA ALA A 115 -4.77 7.23 -6.31
C ALA A 115 -5.45 8.60 -6.15
N ILE A 116 -4.67 9.67 -5.99
CA ILE A 116 -5.18 11.04 -5.85
C ILE A 116 -5.95 11.45 -7.12
N LEU A 117 -5.39 11.21 -8.30
CA LEU A 117 -6.03 11.53 -9.57
C LEU A 117 -7.40 10.85 -9.69
N ILE A 118 -7.44 9.53 -9.51
CA ILE A 118 -8.67 8.74 -9.67
C ILE A 118 -9.72 9.11 -8.63
N TRP A 119 -9.31 9.38 -7.39
CA TRP A 119 -10.23 9.87 -6.37
C TRP A 119 -10.85 11.21 -6.76
N GLY A 120 -10.06 12.12 -7.33
CA GLY A 120 -10.55 13.39 -7.87
C GLY A 120 -11.69 13.21 -8.89
N LYS A 121 -11.60 12.17 -9.74
CA LYS A 121 -12.63 11.82 -10.73
C LYS A 121 -13.88 11.19 -10.11
N LEU A 122 -13.70 10.34 -9.09
CA LEU A 122 -14.77 9.49 -8.56
C LEU A 122 -15.44 10.00 -7.28
N LYS A 123 -14.86 10.96 -6.57
CA LYS A 123 -15.32 11.38 -5.22
C LYS A 123 -16.81 11.75 -5.16
N ASN A 124 -17.31 12.47 -6.16
CA ASN A 124 -18.71 12.91 -6.22
C ASN A 124 -19.63 11.69 -6.40
N TRP A 125 -19.31 10.84 -7.38
CA TRP A 125 -20.04 9.59 -7.63
C TRP A 125 -20.05 8.68 -6.40
N VAL A 126 -18.91 8.50 -5.72
CA VAL A 126 -18.83 7.71 -4.48
C VAL A 126 -19.71 8.31 -3.39
N GLN A 127 -19.60 9.62 -3.13
CA GLN A 127 -20.33 10.29 -2.06
C GLN A 127 -21.86 10.26 -2.27
N GLU A 128 -22.31 10.50 -3.50
CA GLU A 128 -23.73 10.43 -3.87
C GLU A 128 -24.26 8.98 -3.84
N THR A 129 -23.44 8.00 -4.24
CA THR A 129 -23.76 6.57 -4.13
C THR A 129 -23.93 6.14 -2.68
N ARG A 130 -23.03 6.56 -1.78
CA ARG A 130 -23.14 6.31 -0.32
C ARG A 130 -24.46 6.84 0.24
N ASN A 131 -24.85 8.05 -0.18
CA ASN A 131 -26.06 8.71 0.30
C ASN A 131 -27.33 8.03 -0.24
N SER A 132 -27.37 7.73 -1.54
CA SER A 132 -28.53 7.11 -2.19
C SER A 132 -28.77 5.67 -1.77
N GLN A 133 -27.71 4.89 -1.53
CA GLN A 133 -27.80 3.48 -1.14
C GLN A 133 -27.70 3.25 0.38
N ASN A 134 -27.58 4.31 1.18
CA ASN A 134 -27.33 4.24 2.62
C ASN A 134 -26.13 3.35 3.00
N HIS A 135 -25.05 3.42 2.20
CA HIS A 135 -23.86 2.59 2.35
C HIS A 135 -22.62 3.46 2.59
N GLN A 136 -22.53 4.05 3.79
CA GLN A 136 -21.48 5.03 4.12
C GLN A 136 -20.04 4.49 4.02
N LEU A 137 -19.84 3.18 4.16
CA LEU A 137 -18.51 2.54 4.15
C LEU A 137 -17.98 2.24 2.73
N LEU A 138 -18.76 2.49 1.68
CA LEU A 138 -18.33 2.22 0.30
C LEU A 138 -17.06 3.00 -0.02
N PHE A 139 -15.95 2.33 -0.30
CA PHE A 139 -14.65 2.94 -0.65
C PHE A 139 -14.08 3.89 0.42
N GLU A 140 -14.34 3.59 1.71
CA GLU A 140 -13.83 4.40 2.83
C GLU A 140 -12.30 4.36 2.94
N TRP A 141 -11.68 3.23 2.62
CA TRP A 141 -10.22 3.08 2.73
C TRP A 141 -9.48 3.74 1.56
N PHE A 142 -10.12 3.84 0.40
CA PHE A 142 -9.63 4.62 -0.72
C PHE A 142 -9.65 6.12 -0.37
N GLN A 143 -10.76 6.63 0.18
CA GLN A 143 -10.80 8.00 0.68
C GLN A 143 -9.71 8.23 1.74
N TRP A 144 -9.64 7.36 2.75
CA TRP A 144 -8.64 7.46 3.81
C TRP A 144 -7.21 7.44 3.25
N LEU A 145 -6.93 6.60 2.26
CA LEU A 145 -5.63 6.54 1.59
C LEU A 145 -5.28 7.90 0.98
N VAL A 146 -6.19 8.49 0.21
CA VAL A 146 -5.96 9.76 -0.48
C VAL A 146 -5.77 10.90 0.51
N GLU A 147 -6.62 11.01 1.54
CA GLU A 147 -6.46 12.02 2.59
C GLU A 147 -5.10 11.91 3.29
N ARG A 148 -4.57 10.69 3.46
CA ARG A 148 -3.23 10.48 4.04
C ARG A 148 -2.10 10.85 3.08
N LEU A 149 -2.28 10.65 1.78
CA LEU A 149 -1.30 11.06 0.77
C LEU A 149 -1.25 12.58 0.65
N GLU A 150 -2.40 13.24 0.61
CA GLU A 150 -2.53 14.70 0.59
C GLU A 150 -1.95 15.33 1.87
N ALA A 151 -2.26 14.77 3.05
CA ALA A 151 -1.69 15.24 4.32
C ALA A 151 -0.16 15.11 4.40
N ARG A 152 0.45 14.26 3.56
CA ARG A 152 1.91 14.09 3.44
C ARG A 152 2.52 14.96 2.34
N GLY A 153 1.71 15.73 1.60
CA GLY A 153 2.15 16.58 0.50
C GLY A 153 2.55 15.80 -0.74
N GLU A 154 1.97 14.61 -0.98
CA GLU A 154 2.29 13.80 -2.17
C GLU A 154 1.90 14.51 -3.48
N ASP A 155 0.91 15.39 -3.44
CA ASP A 155 0.45 16.24 -4.56
C ASP A 155 1.38 17.43 -4.85
N THR A 156 2.18 17.84 -3.86
CA THR A 156 3.05 19.02 -3.90
C THR A 156 4.53 18.67 -3.89
N ARG A 157 4.89 17.38 -3.86
CA ARG A 157 6.29 16.94 -3.85
C ARG A 157 6.99 17.21 -5.19
N ASP A 158 8.29 17.43 -5.11
CA ASP A 158 9.13 17.49 -6.31
C ASP A 158 9.10 16.14 -7.04
N PRO A 159 8.93 16.12 -8.37
CA PRO A 159 8.93 14.88 -9.11
C PRO A 159 10.31 14.20 -9.04
N ALA A 160 10.33 12.87 -9.09
CA ALA A 160 11.54 12.08 -8.87
C ALA A 160 12.73 12.49 -9.75
N TYR A 161 12.49 12.88 -11.01
CA TYR A 161 13.54 13.33 -11.93
C TYR A 161 14.23 14.65 -11.51
N GLN A 162 13.61 15.42 -10.61
CA GLN A 162 14.19 16.61 -9.98
C GLN A 162 14.76 16.27 -8.60
N ALA A 163 13.96 15.63 -7.74
CA ALA A 163 14.33 15.32 -6.36
C ALA A 163 15.58 14.43 -6.25
N TYR A 164 15.75 13.50 -7.20
CA TYR A 164 16.84 12.52 -7.21
C TYR A 164 17.80 12.71 -8.39
N ARG A 165 17.88 13.92 -8.96
CA ARG A 165 18.74 14.22 -10.11
C ARG A 165 20.21 13.86 -9.89
N ASP A 166 20.68 13.96 -8.64
CA ASP A 166 22.08 13.72 -8.26
C ASP A 166 22.29 12.33 -7.63
N TRP A 167 21.29 11.45 -7.69
CA TRP A 167 21.40 10.09 -7.13
C TRP A 167 22.45 9.26 -7.86
N ARG A 168 23.21 8.47 -7.10
CA ARG A 168 24.25 7.56 -7.63
C ARG A 168 24.03 6.16 -7.08
N GLU A 169 24.25 5.17 -7.93
CA GLU A 169 24.22 3.76 -7.52
C GLU A 169 25.20 3.52 -6.36
N PRO A 170 24.79 2.81 -5.30
CA PRO A 170 25.71 2.31 -4.31
C PRO A 170 26.70 1.35 -4.98
N GLY A 171 28.00 1.60 -4.82
CA GLY A 171 29.07 0.74 -5.34
C GLY A 171 29.22 -0.58 -4.60
#